data_AF-A0AA43ZTV2-F1
#
_entry.id   AF-A0AA43ZTV2-F1
#
_cell.length_a   1.000
_cell.length_b   1.000
_cell.length_c   1.000
_cell.angle_alpha   90.00
_cell.angle_beta   90.00
_cell.angle_gamma   90.00
#
_symmetry.space_group_name_H-M   'P 1'
#
loop_
_entity.id
_entity.type
_entity.pdbx_description
1 polymer ?
#
loop_
_entity_poly.entity_id
_entity_poly.type
_entity_poly.pdbx_seq_one_letter_code
_entity_poly.pdbx_strand_id
1 'polypeptide(L)'
;MTTPRIMIAAQSSGSGKTTISCGILQALVNRGLKVSSFKCGPDYIDPMFHKKVIGADSTNVDPFFSDDEQLKYLFSRSADRTDIAVIEGVMGFYDGSSLDSSKDSSCDISLKLDAPVILIV
;
A
#
# COMPACT_ATOMS: atom_id res chain seq x y z
N MET A 1 -8.43 13.96 2.82
CA MET A 1 -7.09 13.49 2.40
C MET A 1 -6.74 14.08 1.03
N THR A 2 -5.66 14.84 0.90
CA THR A 2 -5.29 15.52 -0.36
C THR A 2 -4.08 14.92 -1.08
N THR A 3 -3.31 14.03 -0.44
CA THR A 3 -2.09 13.45 -1.04
C THR A 3 -2.43 12.52 -2.21
N PRO A 4 -1.82 12.68 -3.40
CA PRO A 4 -1.95 11.72 -4.50
C PRO A 4 -1.56 10.31 -4.05
N ARG A 5 -2.29 9.28 -4.48
CA ARG A 5 -2.05 7.90 -4.06
C ARG A 5 -2.40 6.91 -5.15
N ILE A 6 -1.72 5.77 -5.15
CA ILE A 6 -2.02 4.62 -6.00
C ILE A 6 -1.82 3.33 -5.23
N MET A 7 -2.60 2.30 -5.54
CA MET A 7 -2.39 0.94 -5.05
C MET A 7 -1.91 0.04 -6.18
N ILE A 8 -0.90 -0.77 -5.92
CA ILE A 8 -0.43 -1.86 -6.79
C ILE A 8 -0.99 -3.17 -6.27
N ALA A 9 -1.83 -3.83 -7.05
CA ALA A 9 -2.47 -5.10 -6.69
C ALA A 9 -2.27 -6.15 -7.80
N ALA A 10 -2.61 -7.41 -7.52
CA ALA A 10 -2.61 -8.48 -8.51
C ALA A 10 -3.70 -9.52 -8.19
N GLN A 11 -3.92 -10.43 -9.12
CA GLN A 11 -4.89 -11.52 -8.96
C GLN A 11 -4.48 -12.54 -7.89
N SER A 12 -3.19 -12.72 -7.64
CA SER A 12 -2.68 -13.68 -6.65
C SER A 12 -1.31 -13.29 -6.08
N SER A 13 -0.87 -13.99 -5.04
CA SER A 13 0.54 -13.99 -4.62
C SER A 13 1.46 -14.47 -5.75
N GLY A 14 2.73 -14.04 -5.71
CA GLY A 14 3.75 -14.44 -6.70
C GLY A 14 3.72 -13.73 -8.05
N SER A 15 2.73 -12.88 -8.33
CA SER A 15 2.59 -12.16 -9.62
C SER A 15 3.57 -10.99 -9.82
N GLY A 16 4.62 -10.86 -9.00
CA GLY A 16 5.62 -9.80 -9.14
C GLY A 16 5.22 -8.40 -8.64
N LYS A 17 4.10 -8.27 -7.92
CA LYS A 17 3.62 -6.99 -7.33
C LYS A 17 4.73 -6.22 -6.63
N THR A 18 5.45 -6.87 -5.72
CA THR A 18 6.51 -6.27 -4.91
C THR A 18 7.66 -5.73 -5.77
N THR A 19 8.07 -6.48 -6.79
CA THR A 19 9.10 -6.04 -7.73
C THR A 19 8.65 -4.77 -8.47
N ILE A 20 7.39 -4.73 -8.90
CA ILE A 20 6.82 -3.57 -9.60
C ILE A 20 6.65 -2.39 -8.64
N SER A 21 6.14 -2.60 -7.43
CA SER A 21 6.03 -1.58 -6.37
C SER A 21 7.39 -0.94 -6.09
N CYS A 22 8.43 -1.75 -5.85
CA CYS A 22 9.79 -1.28 -5.65
C CYS A 22 10.33 -0.50 -6.86
N GLY A 23 10.08 -0.98 -8.08
CA GLY A 23 10.49 -0.29 -9.31
C GLY A 23 9.83 1.09 -9.47
N ILE A 24 8.53 1.18 -9.19
CA ILE A 24 7.77 2.43 -9.22
C ILE A 24 8.27 3.39 -8.13
N LEU A 25 8.41 2.91 -6.90
CA LEU A 25 8.93 3.69 -5.78
C LEU A 25 10.32 4.26 -6.11
N GLN A 26 11.23 3.43 -6.61
CA GLN A 26 12.56 3.87 -7.00
C GLN A 26 12.53 4.88 -8.15
N ALA A 27 11.65 4.68 -9.15
CA ALA A 27 11.50 5.62 -10.25
C ALA A 27 10.99 6.99 -9.79
N LEU A 28 10.08 7.04 -8.81
CA LEU A 28 9.57 8.28 -8.22
C LEU A 28 10.67 9.00 -7.41
N VAL A 29 11.43 8.25 -6.61
CA VAL A 29 12.59 8.80 -5.88
C VAL A 29 13.66 9.33 -6.83
N ASN A 30 13.97 8.61 -7.91
CA ASN A 30 14.92 9.07 -8.93
C ASN A 30 14.46 10.35 -9.65
N ARG A 31 13.15 10.65 -9.62
CA ARG A 31 12.57 11.92 -10.11
C ARG A 31 12.60 13.04 -9.06
N GLY A 32 13.15 12.79 -7.87
CA GLY A 32 13.25 13.76 -6.78
C GLY A 32 11.94 13.96 -6.00
N LEU A 33 10.96 13.08 -6.14
CA LEU A 33 9.70 13.15 -5.40
C LEU A 33 9.87 12.59 -3.99
N LYS A 34 9.17 13.19 -3.03
CA LYS A 34 8.99 12.65 -1.69
C LYS A 34 7.89 11.60 -1.74
N VAL A 35 8.23 10.37 -1.44
CA VAL A 35 7.31 9.23 -1.58
C VAL A 35 7.05 8.62 -0.22
N SER A 36 5.79 8.35 0.09
CA SER A 36 5.41 7.45 1.19
C SER A 36 5.08 6.07 0.61
N SER A 37 5.51 5.03 1.31
CA SER A 37 5.20 3.65 0.92
C SER A 37 4.39 2.95 2.01
N PHE A 38 3.41 2.18 1.56
CA PHE A 38 2.50 1.44 2.41
C PHE A 38 2.39 0.00 1.92
N LYS A 39 2.21 -0.93 2.86
CA LYS A 39 1.87 -2.32 2.56
C LYS A 39 0.56 -2.65 3.27
N CYS A 40 -0.35 -3.27 2.53
CA CYS A 40 -1.59 -3.82 3.07
C CYS A 40 -1.34 -5.11 3.86
N GLY A 41 -2.13 -5.33 4.91
CA GLY A 41 -2.21 -6.60 5.64
C GLY A 41 -1.19 -6.76 6.78
N PRO A 42 -1.26 -7.89 7.50
CA PRO A 42 -0.48 -8.16 8.72
C PRO A 42 0.98 -8.55 8.44
N ASP A 43 1.48 -8.30 7.23
CA ASP A 43 2.80 -8.74 6.80
C ASP A 43 3.88 -7.74 7.27
N TYR A 44 4.40 -7.98 8.47
CA TYR A 44 5.41 -7.12 9.13
C TYR A 44 6.83 -7.27 8.56
N ILE A 45 7.05 -8.20 7.61
CA ILE A 45 8.38 -8.48 7.05
C ILE A 45 8.78 -7.43 5.99
N ASP A 46 7.80 -6.83 5.31
CA ASP A 46 8.05 -5.99 4.13
C ASP A 46 8.39 -4.50 4.37
N PRO A 47 8.00 -3.84 5.48
CA PRO A 47 8.47 -2.48 5.78
C PRO A 47 9.99 -2.36 5.82
N MET A 48 10.68 -3.46 6.16
CA MET A 48 12.14 -3.50 6.18
C MET A 48 12.76 -3.47 4.78
N PHE A 49 12.09 -4.01 3.76
CA PHE A 49 12.59 -3.95 2.38
C PHE A 49 12.43 -2.57 1.76
N HIS A 50 11.27 -1.92 1.93
CA HIS A 50 11.06 -0.56 1.43
C HIS A 50 12.02 0.45 2.06
N LYS A 51 12.21 0.36 3.38
CA LYS A 51 13.17 1.23 4.09
C LYS A 51 14.61 0.99 3.64
N LYS A 52 14.99 -0.28 3.41
CA LYS A 52 16.37 -0.67 3.04
C LYS A 52 16.70 -0.38 1.58
N VAL A 53 15.72 -0.43 0.67
CA VAL A 53 15.94 -0.23 -0.76
C VAL A 53 15.78 1.25 -1.16
N ILE A 54 14.88 2.00 -0.51
CA ILE A 54 14.37 3.25 -1.07
C ILE A 54 14.69 4.48 -0.19
N GLY A 55 15.01 4.28 1.10
CA GLY A 55 15.26 5.38 2.05
C GLY A 55 14.01 6.21 2.41
N ALA A 56 12.84 5.82 1.93
CA ALA A 56 11.55 6.42 2.25
C ALA A 56 10.95 5.80 3.52
N ASP A 57 10.27 6.62 4.33
CA ASP A 57 9.52 6.12 5.48
C ASP A 57 8.41 5.17 5.00
N SER A 58 8.50 3.91 5.41
CA SER A 58 7.50 2.87 5.12
C SER A 58 6.62 2.68 6.35
N THR A 59 5.30 2.77 6.16
CA THR A 59 4.32 2.53 7.22
C THR A 59 3.42 1.37 6.83
N ASN A 60 3.15 0.43 7.74
CA ASN A 60 2.14 -0.60 7.48
C ASN A 60 0.73 -0.03 7.64
N VAL A 61 -0.16 -0.41 6.73
CA VAL A 61 -1.59 -0.08 6.80
C VAL A 61 -2.31 -1.40 6.97
N ASP A 62 -2.49 -1.79 8.23
CA ASP A 62 -3.13 -3.05 8.60
C ASP A 62 -4.57 -2.78 9.10
N PRO A 63 -5.60 -3.21 8.34
CA PRO A 63 -6.99 -3.08 8.77
C PRO A 63 -7.36 -4.02 9.93
N PHE A 64 -6.55 -5.04 10.23
CA PHE A 64 -6.85 -6.01 11.28
C PHE A 64 -6.76 -5.39 12.70
N PHE A 65 -5.92 -4.37 12.86
CA PHE A 65 -5.69 -3.68 14.13
C PHE A 65 -6.17 -2.22 14.14
N SER A 66 -6.79 -1.73 13.07
CA SER A 66 -7.21 -0.34 12.93
C SER A 66 -8.63 -0.26 12.39
N ASP A 67 -9.51 0.43 13.11
CA ASP A 67 -10.80 0.84 12.53
C ASP A 67 -10.58 1.79 11.33
N ASP A 68 -11.62 2.01 10.54
CA ASP A 68 -11.54 2.81 9.30
C ASP A 68 -10.99 4.23 9.53
N GLU A 69 -11.31 4.85 10.68
CA GLU A 69 -10.83 6.18 11.02
C GLU A 69 -9.36 6.17 11.44
N GLN A 70 -8.92 5.14 12.17
CA GLN A 70 -7.51 4.91 12.49
C GLN A 70 -6.69 4.64 11.23
N LEU A 71 -7.18 3.80 10.32
CA LEU A 71 -6.53 3.51 9.03
C LEU A 71 -6.34 4.80 8.23
N LYS A 72 -7.40 5.61 8.12
CA LYS A 72 -7.35 6.91 7.44
C LYS A 72 -6.41 7.88 8.13
N TYR A 73 -6.41 7.92 9.46
CA TYR A 73 -5.52 8.79 10.24
C TYR A 73 -4.05 8.41 10.04
N LEU A 74 -3.72 7.12 10.16
CA LEU A 74 -2.37 6.60 9.97
C LEU A 74 -1.87 6.87 8.56
N PHE A 75 -2.70 6.60 7.54
CA PHE A 75 -2.38 6.93 6.16
C PHE A 75 -2.12 8.43 6.00
N SER A 76 -3.02 9.29 6.49
CA SER A 76 -2.90 10.75 6.34
C SER A 76 -1.66 11.29 7.02
N ARG A 77 -1.33 10.77 8.20
CA ARG A 77 -0.17 11.19 8.99
C ARG A 77 1.14 10.78 8.32
N SER A 78 1.23 9.55 7.81
CA SER A 78 2.43 9.05 7.16
C SER A 78 2.61 9.57 5.74
N ALA A 79 1.51 9.91 5.05
CA ALA A 79 1.54 10.53 3.74
C ALA A 79 1.69 12.07 3.82
N ASP A 80 1.69 12.65 5.03
CA ASP A 80 1.87 14.09 5.21
C ASP A 80 3.22 14.53 4.61
N ARG A 81 3.20 15.64 3.87
CA ARG A 81 4.37 16.21 3.19
C ARG A 81 5.07 15.31 2.17
N THR A 82 4.39 14.26 1.70
CA THR A 82 4.82 13.48 0.53
C THR A 82 4.09 13.94 -0.73
N ASP A 83 4.77 13.85 -1.87
CA ASP A 83 4.20 14.21 -3.18
C ASP A 83 3.28 13.09 -3.69
N ILE A 84 3.54 11.84 -3.28
CA ILE A 84 2.72 10.67 -3.65
C ILE A 84 2.88 9.54 -2.62
N ALA A 85 1.78 8.81 -2.39
CA ALA A 85 1.73 7.57 -1.65
C ALA A 85 1.60 6.36 -2.59
N VAL A 86 2.42 5.34 -2.40
CA VAL A 86 2.30 4.06 -3.12
C VAL A 86 1.97 2.97 -2.12
N ILE A 87 0.85 2.28 -2.38
CA ILE A 87 0.32 1.22 -1.52
C ILE A 87 0.51 -0.11 -2.23
N GLU A 88 1.20 -1.06 -1.60
CA GLU A 88 1.31 -2.42 -2.09
C GLU A 88 0.20 -3.29 -1.48
N GLY A 89 -0.63 -3.86 -2.34
CA GLY A 89 -1.63 -4.85 -1.97
C GLY A 89 -1.01 -6.19 -1.56
N VAL A 90 -1.72 -6.92 -0.72
CA VAL A 90 -1.36 -8.25 -0.21
C VAL A 90 -2.19 -9.33 -0.90
N MET A 91 -1.63 -10.53 -1.05
CA MET A 91 -2.28 -11.69 -1.67
C MET A 91 -2.96 -11.36 -3.02
N GLY A 92 -4.12 -11.94 -3.32
CA GLY A 92 -5.01 -11.50 -4.39
C GLY A 92 -5.81 -10.26 -3.98
N PHE A 93 -6.21 -9.44 -4.95
CA PHE A 93 -6.86 -8.15 -4.69
C PHE A 93 -8.12 -8.24 -3.81
N TYR A 94 -8.88 -9.33 -3.92
CA TYR A 94 -10.10 -9.57 -3.15
C TYR A 94 -9.90 -10.53 -1.96
N ASP A 95 -8.67 -11.01 -1.73
CA ASP A 95 -8.39 -11.96 -0.65
C ASP A 95 -8.45 -11.20 0.69
N GLY A 96 -9.55 -11.40 1.42
CA GLY A 96 -9.83 -10.76 2.72
C GLY A 96 -9.66 -11.70 3.91
N SER A 97 -10.15 -11.27 5.06
CA SER A 97 -10.11 -12.05 6.32
C SER A 97 -11.02 -13.29 6.33
N SER A 98 -11.88 -13.44 5.31
CA SER A 98 -12.79 -14.59 5.15
C SER A 98 -13.09 -14.86 3.67
N LEU A 99 -13.56 -16.06 3.35
CA LEU A 99 -13.84 -16.50 1.97
C LEU A 99 -15.08 -15.85 1.37
N ASP A 100 -16.00 -15.37 2.21
CA ASP A 100 -17.29 -14.80 1.87
C ASP A 100 -17.31 -13.26 1.98
N SER A 101 -16.19 -12.64 2.33
CA SER A 101 -16.08 -11.19 2.47
C SER A 101 -14.74 -10.66 1.96
N SER A 102 -14.80 -9.55 1.23
CA SER A 102 -13.61 -8.78 0.87
C SER A 102 -13.11 -7.90 2.02
N LYS A 103 -13.68 -7.99 3.23
CA LYS A 103 -13.23 -7.22 4.38
C LYS A 103 -11.74 -7.48 4.66
N ASP A 104 -11.01 -6.43 4.99
CA ASP A 104 -9.57 -6.48 5.28
C ASP A 104 -8.69 -6.85 4.06
N SER A 105 -9.28 -6.97 2.86
CA SER A 105 -8.54 -7.18 1.61
C SER A 105 -7.91 -5.89 1.07
N SER A 106 -7.03 -6.04 0.08
CA SER A 106 -6.50 -4.90 -0.68
C SER A 106 -7.63 -4.07 -1.33
N CYS A 107 -8.71 -4.71 -1.78
CA CYS A 107 -9.90 -4.04 -2.31
C CYS A 107 -10.57 -3.15 -1.26
N ASP A 108 -10.82 -3.69 -0.06
CA ASP A 108 -11.44 -2.94 1.05
C ASP A 108 -10.60 -1.71 1.44
N ILE A 109 -9.28 -1.89 1.56
CA ILE A 109 -8.35 -0.78 1.85
C ILE A 109 -8.38 0.26 0.73
N SER A 110 -8.41 -0.15 -0.54
CA SER A 110 -8.45 0.77 -1.67
C SER A 110 -9.69 1.66 -1.65
N LEU A 111 -10.84 1.11 -1.28
CA LEU A 111 -12.10 1.83 -1.14
C LEU A 111 -12.04 2.80 0.05
N LYS A 112 -11.52 2.36 1.19
CA LYS A 112 -11.41 3.21 2.41
C LYS A 112 -10.48 4.40 2.23
N LEU A 113 -9.44 4.26 1.40
CA LEU A 113 -8.44 5.30 1.15
C LEU A 113 -8.71 6.12 -0.11
N ASP A 114 -9.78 5.83 -0.86
CA ASP A 114 -10.05 6.37 -2.19
C ASP A 114 -8.81 6.24 -3.11
N ALA A 115 -8.18 5.07 -3.09
CA ALA A 115 -6.94 4.81 -3.82
C ALA A 115 -7.21 4.13 -5.17
N PRO A 116 -6.91 4.79 -6.30
CA PRO A 116 -6.92 4.14 -7.62
C PRO A 116 -6.00 2.93 -7.64
N VAL A 117 -6.46 1.84 -8.25
CA VAL A 117 -5.76 0.55 -8.27
C VAL A 117 -5.18 0.28 -9.66
N ILE A 118 -3.89 -0.06 -9.69
CA ILE A 118 -3.20 -0.63 -10.84
C ILE A 118 -3.11 -2.14 -10.60
N LEU A 119 -3.87 -2.90 -11.39
CA LEU A 119 -3.86 -4.37 -11.33
C LEU A 119 -2.78 -4.93 -12.26
N ILE A 120 -1.89 -5.74 -11.71
CA ILE A 120 -0.88 -6.49 -12.47
C ILE A 120 -1.47 -7.83 -12.92
N VAL A 121 -1.31 -8.15 -14.22
CA VAL A 121 -1.84 -9.34 -14.90
C VAL A 121 -0.74 -10.12 -15.62
#